data_AF-A0A172ULB5-F1
#
_entry.id   AF-A0A172ULB5-F1
#
_cell.length_a   1.000
_cell.length_b   1.000
_cell.length_c   1.000
_cell.angle_alpha   90.00
_cell.angle_beta   90.00
_cell.angle_gamma   90.00
#
_symmetry.space_group_name_H-M   'P 1'
#
loop_
_entity.id
_entity.type
_entity.pdbx_description
1 polymer ?
#
loop_
_entity_poly.entity_id
_entity_poly.type
_entity_poly.pdbx_seq_one_letter_code
_entity_poly.pdbx_strand_id
1 'polypeptide(L)'
;MSSERRTLLVFCDSLSYYGPTGGLPADDPRIWPNLVAEQLGWDVELIGRIGWTCRDVWWAATQDPRSWAALPRAGAVIFATCGMDSLPSPLPTALRELIRYVRPPFLRRWARDGYGWLQPRLSPVARPALPPHLTVEYLEMTRAALDFNRPGLPVVATIPSVHIAETYGKSHRWRDPIVKAITGWADEHRVPVVDLKAAVGDEVMSGRGNPDGIHWNFEAHAAVADLMLKGLAEAGAYQPDTSGRS
;
A
#
# COMPACT_ATOMS: atom_id res chain seq x y z
N MET A 1 10.68 -18.46 -29.27
CA MET A 1 10.97 -18.24 -27.84
C MET A 1 9.92 -17.27 -27.35
N SER A 2 9.03 -17.69 -26.43
CA SER A 2 8.10 -16.76 -25.79
C SER A 2 8.94 -15.67 -25.13
N SER A 3 8.75 -14.39 -25.47
CA SER A 3 9.32 -13.33 -24.65
C SER A 3 8.81 -13.55 -23.23
N GLU A 4 9.70 -13.65 -22.25
CA GLU A 4 9.26 -13.74 -20.85
C GLU A 4 8.39 -12.53 -20.53
N ARG A 5 7.22 -12.76 -19.91
CA ARG A 5 6.33 -11.67 -19.51
C ARG A 5 7.04 -10.82 -18.46
N ARG A 6 6.89 -9.50 -18.55
CA ARG A 6 7.33 -8.58 -17.50
C ARG A 6 6.51 -8.81 -16.25
N THR A 7 7.08 -8.46 -15.09
CA THR A 7 6.41 -8.55 -13.80
C THR A 7 6.05 -7.17 -13.26
N LEU A 8 4.81 -6.95 -12.84
CA LEU A 8 4.43 -5.83 -12.00
C LEU A 8 4.83 -6.17 -10.55
N LEU A 9 5.92 -5.58 -10.06
CA LEU A 9 6.37 -5.76 -8.68
C LEU A 9 5.66 -4.74 -7.78
N VAL A 10 4.87 -5.21 -6.82
CA VAL A 10 4.11 -4.34 -5.93
C VAL A 10 4.54 -4.58 -4.48
N PHE A 11 5.14 -3.55 -3.89
CA PHE A 11 5.32 -3.48 -2.44
C PHE A 11 4.05 -2.90 -1.83
N CYS A 12 3.34 -3.67 -1.02
CA CYS A 12 1.99 -3.32 -0.59
C CYS A 12 1.66 -3.62 0.87
N ASP A 13 0.58 -3.01 1.34
CA ASP A 13 -0.15 -3.43 2.54
C ASP A 13 -1.46 -4.16 2.16
N SER A 14 -2.31 -4.40 3.15
CA SER A 14 -3.54 -5.17 2.95
C SER A 14 -4.54 -4.54 1.98
N LEU A 15 -4.47 -3.23 1.70
CA LEU A 15 -5.37 -2.56 0.74
C LEU A 15 -5.22 -3.13 -0.69
N SER A 16 -4.12 -3.82 -0.98
CA SER A 16 -3.89 -4.37 -2.32
C SER A 16 -4.51 -5.74 -2.56
N TYR A 17 -4.87 -6.47 -1.51
CA TYR A 17 -5.34 -7.86 -1.65
C TYR A 17 -6.47 -8.24 -0.66
N TYR A 18 -7.00 -7.30 0.11
CA TYR A 18 -8.23 -7.50 0.87
C TYR A 18 -9.42 -6.98 0.07
N GLY A 19 -10.42 -7.84 -0.10
CA GLY A 19 -11.70 -7.48 -0.70
C GLY A 19 -12.79 -7.17 0.34
N PRO A 20 -14.07 -7.19 -0.08
CA PRO A 20 -15.20 -6.75 0.76
C PRO A 20 -15.45 -7.63 1.98
N THR A 21 -14.94 -8.87 2.00
CA THR A 21 -15.16 -9.84 3.08
C THR A 21 -13.89 -10.29 3.79
N GLY A 22 -12.72 -9.75 3.42
CA GLY A 22 -11.44 -10.07 4.05
C GLY A 22 -10.31 -10.29 3.04
N GLY A 23 -9.23 -10.92 3.51
CA GLY A 23 -8.05 -11.20 2.69
C GLY A 23 -8.35 -12.20 1.57
N LEU A 24 -7.92 -11.86 0.35
CA LEU A 24 -8.02 -12.69 -0.84
C LEU A 24 -6.65 -13.32 -1.17
N PRO A 25 -6.63 -14.42 -1.95
CA PRO A 25 -5.41 -14.90 -2.58
C PRO A 25 -4.72 -13.81 -3.41
N ALA A 26 -3.40 -13.86 -3.47
CA ALA A 26 -2.61 -12.88 -4.23
C ALA A 26 -2.88 -12.91 -5.75
N ASP A 27 -3.43 -14.01 -6.24
CA ASP A 27 -3.82 -14.25 -7.63
C ASP A 27 -5.33 -14.07 -7.89
N ASP A 28 -6.10 -13.52 -6.95
CA ASP A 28 -7.52 -13.23 -7.18
C ASP A 28 -7.65 -12.23 -8.36
N PRO A 29 -8.38 -12.55 -9.43
CA PRO A 29 -8.41 -11.70 -10.63
C PRO A 29 -9.08 -10.35 -10.40
N ARG A 30 -9.80 -10.16 -9.29
CA ARG A 30 -10.59 -8.95 -9.01
C ARG A 30 -9.83 -7.89 -8.21
N ILE A 31 -8.65 -8.21 -7.67
CA ILE A 31 -7.85 -7.22 -6.95
C ILE A 31 -7.08 -6.34 -7.93
N TRP A 32 -6.96 -5.07 -7.59
CA TRP A 32 -6.37 -4.04 -8.46
C TRP A 32 -5.02 -4.42 -9.08
N PRO A 33 -4.07 -5.11 -8.39
CA PRO A 33 -2.80 -5.46 -9.02
C PRO A 33 -2.96 -6.41 -10.20
N ASN A 34 -3.85 -7.39 -10.08
CA ASN A 34 -4.11 -8.38 -11.11
C ASN A 34 -4.91 -7.77 -12.27
N LEU A 35 -5.84 -6.85 -12.00
CA LEU A 35 -6.52 -6.07 -13.03
C LEU A 35 -5.53 -5.24 -13.87
N VAL A 36 -4.57 -4.57 -13.22
CA VAL A 36 -3.53 -3.80 -13.92
C VAL A 36 -2.66 -4.73 -14.78
N ALA A 37 -2.18 -5.83 -14.22
CA ALA A 37 -1.30 -6.74 -14.93
C ALA A 37 -2.00 -7.46 -16.08
N GLU A 38 -3.29 -7.81 -15.95
CA GLU A 38 -4.10 -8.34 -17.04
C GLU A 38 -4.15 -7.34 -18.21
N GLN A 39 -4.42 -6.06 -17.95
CA GLN A 39 -4.43 -5.04 -19.00
C GLN A 39 -3.07 -4.85 -19.70
N LEU A 40 -1.97 -5.06 -18.98
CA LEU A 40 -0.61 -4.94 -19.52
C LEU A 40 -0.09 -6.25 -20.16
N GLY A 41 -0.77 -7.37 -19.94
CA GLY A 41 -0.26 -8.71 -20.27
C GLY A 41 0.99 -9.10 -19.46
N TRP A 42 1.08 -8.64 -18.21
CA TRP A 42 2.22 -8.85 -17.30
C TRP A 42 1.87 -9.87 -16.22
N ASP A 43 2.88 -10.43 -15.56
CA ASP A 43 2.72 -11.21 -14.32
C ASP A 43 2.71 -10.26 -13.10
N VAL A 44 2.23 -10.70 -11.94
CA VAL A 44 2.25 -9.92 -10.69
C VAL A 44 3.14 -10.59 -9.64
N GLU A 45 3.96 -9.79 -8.96
CA GLU A 45 4.59 -10.18 -7.70
C GLU A 45 4.14 -9.23 -6.59
N LEU A 46 3.33 -9.74 -5.65
CA LEU A 46 2.91 -9.01 -4.45
C LEU A 46 3.84 -9.31 -3.28
N ILE A 47 4.56 -8.29 -2.81
CA ILE A 47 5.37 -8.34 -1.59
C ILE A 47 4.69 -7.44 -0.56
N GLY A 48 3.95 -8.05 0.37
CA GLY A 48 3.13 -7.29 1.30
C GLY A 48 2.60 -8.10 2.46
N ARG A 49 2.30 -7.42 3.56
CA ARG A 49 1.53 -7.99 4.68
C ARG A 49 0.60 -6.94 5.27
N ILE A 50 -0.41 -7.43 5.99
CA ILE A 50 -1.32 -6.59 6.76
C ILE A 50 -0.55 -5.71 7.74
N GLY A 51 -0.89 -4.43 7.77
CA GLY A 51 -0.33 -3.47 8.70
C GLY A 51 1.06 -2.94 8.36
N TRP A 52 1.58 -3.25 7.15
CA TRP A 52 2.88 -2.75 6.70
C TRP A 52 2.91 -1.25 6.45
N THR A 53 4.00 -0.65 6.93
CA THR A 53 4.40 0.74 6.74
C THR A 53 5.48 0.83 5.65
N CYS A 54 5.85 2.04 5.20
CA CYS A 54 6.98 2.19 4.26
C CYS A 54 8.31 1.66 4.84
N ARG A 55 8.44 1.62 6.18
CA ARG A 55 9.58 0.94 6.83
C ARG A 55 9.65 -0.55 6.51
N ASP A 56 8.50 -1.23 6.51
CA ASP A 56 8.45 -2.67 6.26
C ASP A 56 8.81 -2.98 4.79
N VAL A 57 8.45 -2.07 3.87
CA VAL A 57 8.86 -2.14 2.46
C VAL A 57 10.37 -2.13 2.31
N TRP A 58 11.08 -1.24 3.02
CA TRP A 58 12.54 -1.21 3.00
C TRP A 58 13.14 -2.57 3.41
N TRP A 59 12.62 -3.17 4.48
CA TRP A 59 13.09 -4.48 4.93
C TRP A 59 12.74 -5.59 3.94
N ALA A 60 11.55 -5.56 3.34
CA ALA A 60 11.17 -6.51 2.31
C ALA A 60 12.05 -6.39 1.05
N ALA A 61 12.36 -5.17 0.62
CA ALA A 61 13.24 -4.93 -0.53
C ALA A 61 14.67 -5.43 -0.27
N THR A 62 15.15 -5.34 0.98
CA THR A 62 16.53 -5.66 1.36
C THR A 62 16.75 -7.01 2.03
N GLN A 63 15.69 -7.75 2.36
CA GLN A 63 15.79 -9.04 3.07
C GLN A 63 14.88 -10.14 2.51
N ASP A 64 13.88 -9.82 1.68
CA ASP A 64 13.00 -10.84 1.10
C ASP A 64 13.58 -11.35 -0.24
N PRO A 65 13.99 -12.63 -0.34
CA PRO A 65 14.52 -13.19 -1.57
C PRO A 65 13.50 -13.17 -2.73
N ARG A 66 12.19 -13.10 -2.45
CA ARG A 66 11.18 -12.94 -3.51
C ARG A 66 11.28 -11.58 -4.20
N SER A 67 11.56 -10.51 -3.44
CA SER A 67 11.82 -9.18 -4.00
C SER A 67 12.98 -9.23 -5.00
N TRP A 68 14.07 -9.92 -4.64
CA TRP A 68 15.25 -10.04 -5.51
C TRP A 68 15.01 -10.94 -6.70
N ALA A 69 14.20 -12.00 -6.56
CA ALA A 69 13.84 -12.89 -7.65
C ALA A 69 12.93 -12.20 -8.68
N ALA A 70 12.07 -11.29 -8.24
CA ALA A 70 11.17 -10.54 -9.12
C ALA A 70 11.85 -9.35 -9.82
N LEU A 71 12.82 -8.71 -9.17
CA LEU A 71 13.44 -7.48 -9.64
C LEU A 71 14.04 -7.56 -11.07
N PRO A 72 14.74 -8.62 -11.49
CA PRO A 72 15.27 -8.75 -12.85
C PRO A 72 14.18 -8.75 -13.93
N ARG A 73 12.99 -9.27 -13.61
CA ARG A 73 11.85 -9.38 -14.54
C ARG A 73 10.86 -8.22 -14.42
N ALA A 74 11.03 -7.34 -13.43
CA ALA A 74 10.08 -6.27 -13.19
C ALA A 74 9.92 -5.37 -14.44
N GLY A 75 8.70 -5.02 -14.82
CA GLY A 75 8.46 -3.97 -15.83
C GLY A 75 8.36 -2.58 -15.18
N ALA A 76 7.88 -2.55 -13.94
CA ALA A 76 7.75 -1.39 -13.09
C ALA A 76 7.62 -1.85 -11.61
N VAL A 77 7.76 -0.90 -10.70
CA VAL A 77 7.53 -1.09 -9.26
C VAL A 77 6.44 -0.13 -8.78
N ILE A 78 5.53 -0.63 -7.95
CA ILE A 78 4.54 0.20 -7.26
C ILE A 78 4.79 0.14 -5.75
N PHE A 79 4.93 1.31 -5.13
CA PHE A 79 4.85 1.48 -3.68
C PHE A 79 3.39 1.75 -3.27
N ALA A 80 2.63 0.66 -3.09
CA ALA A 80 1.25 0.65 -2.62
C ALA A 80 1.18 0.49 -1.08
N THR A 81 1.99 1.29 -0.39
CA THR A 81 2.02 1.42 1.08
C THR A 81 1.94 2.90 1.43
N CYS A 82 1.74 3.21 2.72
CA CYS A 82 1.64 4.53 3.38
C CYS A 82 0.29 4.76 4.06
N GLY A 83 -0.73 3.97 3.72
CA GLY A 83 -2.02 3.98 4.42
C GLY A 83 -1.81 3.81 5.91
N MET A 84 -1.10 2.73 6.27
CA MET A 84 -0.73 2.42 7.66
C MET A 84 0.13 3.49 8.32
N ASP A 85 1.03 4.17 7.59
CA ASP A 85 1.87 5.23 8.15
C ASP A 85 1.02 6.34 8.76
N SER A 86 -0.02 6.74 8.04
CA SER A 86 -0.95 7.80 8.43
C SER A 86 -1.91 7.39 9.56
N LEU A 87 -2.03 6.10 9.87
CA LEU A 87 -2.97 5.66 10.89
C LEU A 87 -2.46 6.03 12.29
N PRO A 88 -3.34 6.50 13.18
CA PRO A 88 -2.96 6.81 14.55
C PRO A 88 -2.55 5.54 15.29
N SER A 89 -1.37 5.57 15.91
CA SER A 89 -0.83 4.45 16.69
C SER A 89 -0.55 4.90 18.12
N PRO A 90 -1.44 4.58 19.09
CA PRO A 90 -1.24 4.94 20.49
C PRO A 90 -0.03 4.27 21.13
N LEU A 91 0.40 3.15 20.56
CA LEU A 91 1.62 2.44 20.92
C LEU A 91 2.52 2.32 19.70
N PRO A 92 3.85 2.40 19.84
CA PRO A 92 4.76 2.01 18.77
C PRO A 92 4.42 0.63 18.21
N THR A 93 4.45 0.48 16.89
CA THR A 93 4.10 -0.78 16.19
C THR A 93 4.80 -1.99 16.79
N ALA A 94 6.09 -1.88 17.12
CA ALA A 94 6.85 -2.96 17.74
C ALA A 94 6.23 -3.47 19.05
N LEU A 95 5.75 -2.56 19.92
CA LEU A 95 5.10 -2.96 21.18
C LEU A 95 3.75 -3.62 20.95
N ARG A 96 2.97 -3.13 19.96
CA ARG A 96 1.71 -3.77 19.55
C ARG A 96 1.98 -5.20 19.06
N GLU A 97 3.00 -5.39 18.22
CA GLU A 97 3.34 -6.71 17.69
C GLU A 97 3.83 -7.68 18.78
N LEU A 98 4.38 -7.19 19.90
CA LEU A 98 4.76 -8.05 21.04
C LEU A 98 3.56 -8.81 21.64
N ILE A 99 2.33 -8.29 21.49
CA ILE A 99 1.11 -8.94 22.01
C ILE A 99 1.00 -10.37 21.48
N ARG A 100 1.35 -10.62 20.21
CA ARG A 100 1.26 -11.97 19.60
C ARG A 100 2.22 -12.97 20.23
N TYR A 101 3.31 -12.50 20.84
CA TYR A 101 4.33 -13.31 21.50
C TYR A 101 4.07 -13.54 22.99
N VAL A 102 3.03 -12.92 23.57
CA VAL A 102 2.60 -13.20 24.95
C VAL A 102 2.18 -14.67 25.05
N ARG A 103 2.94 -15.45 25.82
CA ARG A 103 2.78 -16.92 25.89
C ARG A 103 1.46 -17.33 26.54
N PRO A 104 1.09 -16.82 27.74
CA PRO A 104 -0.15 -17.26 28.37
C PRO A 104 -1.36 -16.78 27.56
N PRO A 105 -2.23 -17.68 27.07
CA PRO A 105 -3.33 -17.28 26.17
C PRO A 105 -4.30 -16.28 26.80
N PHE A 106 -4.54 -16.37 28.11
CA PHE A 106 -5.41 -15.44 28.81
C PHE A 106 -4.81 -14.03 28.87
N LEU A 107 -3.51 -13.90 29.16
CA LEU A 107 -2.81 -12.60 29.15
C LEU A 107 -2.77 -12.02 27.75
N ARG A 108 -2.52 -12.84 26.72
CA ARG A 108 -2.53 -12.38 25.33
C ARG A 108 -3.89 -11.82 24.93
N ARG A 109 -4.99 -12.52 25.28
CA ARG A 109 -6.36 -12.04 25.04
C ARG A 109 -6.60 -10.73 25.78
N TRP A 110 -6.29 -10.68 27.07
CA TRP A 110 -6.46 -9.48 27.88
C TRP A 110 -5.69 -8.27 27.32
N ALA A 111 -4.42 -8.46 26.93
CA ALA A 111 -3.61 -7.42 26.33
C ALA A 111 -4.17 -6.95 24.97
N ARG A 112 -4.60 -7.89 24.12
CA ARG A 112 -5.25 -7.57 22.84
C ARG A 112 -6.56 -6.81 23.03
N ASP A 113 -7.41 -7.24 23.97
CA ASP A 113 -8.71 -6.62 24.23
C ASP A 113 -8.53 -5.23 24.87
N GLY A 114 -7.59 -5.09 25.79
CA GLY A 114 -7.21 -3.79 26.38
C GLY A 114 -6.66 -2.82 25.32
N TYR A 115 -5.80 -3.29 24.42
CA TYR A 115 -5.34 -2.49 23.28
C TYR A 115 -6.51 -2.08 22.38
N GLY A 116 -7.37 -3.02 22.00
CA GLY A 116 -8.55 -2.74 21.17
C GLY A 116 -9.53 -1.75 21.82
N TRP A 117 -9.62 -1.73 23.15
CA TRP A 117 -10.40 -0.74 23.89
C TRP A 117 -9.73 0.65 23.91
N LEU A 118 -8.41 0.70 24.11
CA LEU A 118 -7.64 1.95 24.17
C LEU A 118 -7.48 2.60 22.80
N GLN A 119 -7.28 1.80 21.75
CA GLN A 119 -6.93 2.28 20.41
C GLN A 119 -7.87 3.37 19.89
N PRO A 120 -9.18 3.13 19.74
CA PRO A 120 -10.10 4.14 19.21
C PRO A 120 -10.19 5.40 20.09
N ARG A 121 -10.00 5.25 21.41
CA ARG A 121 -10.10 6.36 22.38
C ARG A 121 -8.88 7.28 22.33
N LEU A 122 -7.70 6.73 22.04
CA LEU A 122 -6.45 7.48 21.97
C LEU A 122 -6.14 7.94 20.54
N SER A 123 -6.77 7.36 19.52
CA SER A 123 -6.56 7.69 18.11
C SER A 123 -6.62 9.19 17.76
N PRO A 124 -7.53 10.01 18.32
CA PRO A 124 -7.56 11.45 18.02
C PRO A 124 -6.29 12.20 18.42
N VAL A 125 -5.62 11.76 19.48
CA VAL A 125 -4.42 12.41 20.04
C VAL A 125 -3.11 11.68 19.73
N ALA A 126 -3.19 10.43 19.28
CA ALA A 126 -2.03 9.58 19.00
C ALA A 126 -1.16 10.11 17.84
N ARG A 127 0.10 9.70 17.87
CA ARG A 127 1.09 9.92 16.80
C ARG A 127 0.80 9.00 15.61
N PRO A 128 1.33 9.28 14.40
CA PRO A 128 1.20 8.36 13.27
C PRO A 128 2.00 7.08 13.54
N ALA A 129 1.63 5.97 12.90
CA ALA A 129 2.41 4.73 12.99
C ALA A 129 3.83 4.91 12.44
N LEU A 130 3.97 5.74 11.39
CA LEU A 130 5.26 6.18 10.88
C LEU A 130 5.22 7.69 10.60
N PRO A 131 6.13 8.50 11.20
CA PRO A 131 6.21 9.93 10.95
C PRO A 131 6.48 10.27 9.47
N PRO A 132 5.97 11.42 8.95
CA PRO A 132 6.10 11.77 7.53
C PRO A 132 7.53 11.81 6.99
N HIS A 133 8.49 12.32 7.76
CA HIS A 133 9.89 12.33 7.34
C HIS A 133 10.48 10.92 7.22
N LEU A 134 10.11 9.99 8.12
CA LEU A 134 10.55 8.60 8.04
C LEU A 134 9.85 7.86 6.88
N THR A 135 8.58 8.15 6.60
CA THR A 135 7.88 7.61 5.43
C THR A 135 8.65 7.88 4.15
N VAL A 136 9.01 9.15 3.89
CA VAL A 136 9.75 9.50 2.67
C VAL A 136 11.19 9.02 2.70
N GLU A 137 11.84 8.98 3.87
CA GLU A 137 13.17 8.40 4.02
C GLU A 137 13.20 6.93 3.59
N TYR A 138 12.25 6.11 4.06
CA TYR A 138 12.19 4.70 3.66
C TYR A 138 11.77 4.51 2.18
N LEU A 139 10.87 5.34 1.66
CA LEU A 139 10.53 5.34 0.23
C LEU A 139 11.77 5.63 -0.61
N GLU A 140 12.54 6.65 -0.24
CA GLU A 140 13.75 7.03 -0.98
C GLU A 140 14.85 5.96 -0.87
N MET A 141 15.10 5.45 0.34
CA MET A 141 16.04 4.34 0.52
C MET A 141 15.68 3.15 -0.37
N THR A 142 14.40 2.80 -0.44
CA THR A 142 13.92 1.70 -1.28
C THR A 142 14.08 2.03 -2.77
N ARG A 143 13.65 3.21 -3.21
CA ARG A 143 13.77 3.66 -4.61
C ARG A 143 15.22 3.69 -5.06
N ALA A 144 16.11 4.28 -4.27
CA ALA A 144 17.53 4.38 -4.57
C ALA A 144 18.20 2.99 -4.65
N ALA A 145 17.82 2.06 -3.76
CA ALA A 145 18.32 0.68 -3.84
C ALA A 145 17.82 -0.05 -5.09
N LEU A 146 16.55 0.13 -5.47
CA LEU A 146 16.01 -0.44 -6.71
C LEU A 146 16.70 0.13 -7.95
N ASP A 147 16.89 1.45 -8.00
CA ASP A 147 17.58 2.13 -9.11
C ASP A 147 19.05 1.71 -9.20
N PHE A 148 19.74 1.56 -8.07
CA PHE A 148 21.11 1.02 -8.06
C PHE A 148 21.21 -0.38 -8.66
N ASN A 149 20.26 -1.27 -8.34
CA ASN A 149 20.27 -2.66 -8.82
C ASN A 149 19.71 -2.80 -10.24
N ARG A 150 18.78 -1.93 -10.65
CA ARG A 150 18.11 -1.98 -11.94
C ARG A 150 17.81 -0.55 -12.43
N PRO A 151 18.84 0.16 -12.93
CA PRO A 151 18.73 1.58 -13.28
C PRO A 151 17.60 1.89 -14.25
N GLY A 152 16.85 2.95 -13.97
CA GLY A 152 15.75 3.42 -14.82
C GLY A 152 14.49 2.56 -14.78
N LEU A 153 14.36 1.65 -13.82
CA LEU A 153 13.11 0.93 -13.57
C LEU A 153 12.00 1.93 -13.19
N PRO A 154 10.86 1.98 -13.92
CA PRO A 154 9.75 2.86 -13.58
C PRO A 154 9.21 2.58 -12.18
N VAL A 155 9.00 3.63 -11.40
CA VAL A 155 8.44 3.57 -10.05
C VAL A 155 7.19 4.46 -9.96
N VAL A 156 6.14 3.95 -9.35
CA VAL A 156 4.93 4.69 -8.99
C VAL A 156 4.72 4.59 -7.49
N ALA A 157 4.34 5.68 -6.84
CA ALA A 157 4.00 5.71 -5.43
C ALA A 157 2.52 6.00 -5.21
N THR A 158 2.02 5.67 -4.02
CA THR A 158 0.67 6.02 -3.59
C THR A 158 0.70 7.02 -2.46
N ILE A 159 -0.37 7.79 -2.31
CA ILE A 159 -0.65 8.55 -1.09
C ILE A 159 -1.82 7.93 -0.32
N PRO A 160 -1.92 8.17 1.01
CA PRO A 160 -2.82 7.41 1.86
C PRO A 160 -4.29 7.52 1.42
N SER A 161 -4.99 6.40 1.56
CA SER A 161 -6.44 6.32 1.35
C SER A 161 -7.23 6.97 2.51
N VAL A 162 -8.53 6.76 2.52
CA VAL A 162 -9.47 7.10 3.60
C VAL A 162 -10.09 5.84 4.18
N HIS A 163 -10.77 5.97 5.33
CA HIS A 163 -11.37 4.87 6.08
C HIS A 163 -12.47 5.40 7.00
N ILE A 164 -13.45 4.57 7.35
CA ILE A 164 -14.46 4.82 8.39
C ILE A 164 -14.28 3.92 9.61
N ALA A 165 -13.12 3.26 9.71
CA ALA A 165 -12.80 2.32 10.77
C ALA A 165 -12.91 2.90 12.19
N GLU A 166 -13.78 2.30 13.00
CA GLU A 166 -13.94 2.63 14.42
C GLU A 166 -12.66 2.37 15.20
N THR A 167 -11.92 1.30 14.86
CA THR A 167 -10.66 0.91 15.51
C THR A 167 -9.61 2.03 15.52
N TYR A 168 -9.65 2.93 14.54
CA TYR A 168 -8.76 4.09 14.44
C TYR A 168 -9.46 5.41 14.80
N GLY A 169 -10.60 5.34 15.48
CA GLY A 169 -11.42 6.50 15.87
C GLY A 169 -11.87 7.36 14.68
N LYS A 170 -11.96 6.76 13.48
CA LYS A 170 -12.23 7.47 12.21
C LYS A 170 -11.29 8.66 11.95
N SER A 171 -10.09 8.63 12.52
CA SER A 171 -9.18 9.76 12.50
C SER A 171 -8.27 9.73 11.27
N HIS A 172 -8.34 10.78 10.44
CA HIS A 172 -7.40 11.04 9.34
C HIS A 172 -6.36 12.10 9.68
N ARG A 173 -6.14 12.39 10.97
CA ARG A 173 -5.29 13.51 11.44
C ARG A 173 -3.92 13.59 10.75
N TRP A 174 -3.31 12.45 10.45
CA TRP A 174 -1.98 12.38 9.87
C TRP A 174 -1.96 12.16 8.36
N ARG A 175 -3.13 12.05 7.71
CA ARG A 175 -3.20 11.90 6.25
C ARG A 175 -2.54 13.08 5.55
N ASP A 176 -2.98 14.30 5.81
CA ASP A 176 -2.49 15.48 5.08
C ASP A 176 -0.98 15.73 5.27
N PRO A 177 -0.41 15.59 6.50
CA PRO A 177 1.05 15.62 6.66
C PRO A 177 1.80 14.55 5.86
N ILE A 178 1.27 13.33 5.76
CA ILE A 178 1.89 12.23 4.99
C ILE A 178 1.77 12.50 3.49
N VAL A 179 0.59 12.90 3.01
CA VAL A 179 0.35 13.32 1.61
C VAL A 179 1.36 14.39 1.22
N LYS A 180 1.47 15.46 2.02
CA LYS A 180 2.41 16.55 1.75
C LYS A 180 3.85 16.07 1.64
N ALA A 181 4.28 15.18 2.54
CA ALA A 181 5.65 14.65 2.51
C ALA A 181 5.89 13.80 1.25
N ILE A 182 5.00 12.84 0.95
CA ILE A 182 5.14 11.95 -0.21
C ILE A 182 5.09 12.75 -1.50
N THR A 183 4.16 13.70 -1.66
CA THR A 183 4.09 14.53 -2.86
C THR A 183 5.36 15.38 -3.02
N GLY A 184 5.89 15.98 -1.94
CA GLY A 184 7.14 16.72 -2.02
C GLY A 184 8.34 15.86 -2.42
N TRP A 185 8.46 14.66 -1.86
CA TRP A 185 9.48 13.68 -2.25
C TRP A 185 9.32 13.23 -3.70
N ALA A 186 8.08 12.97 -4.12
CA ALA A 186 7.75 12.52 -5.46
C ALA A 186 8.07 13.59 -6.52
N ASP A 187 7.79 14.86 -6.23
CA ASP A 187 8.14 15.99 -7.11
C ASP A 187 9.66 16.09 -7.29
N GLU A 188 10.42 15.96 -6.19
CA GLU A 188 11.89 15.99 -6.21
C GLU A 188 12.48 14.84 -7.05
N HIS A 189 11.92 13.64 -6.95
CA HIS A 189 12.43 12.43 -7.60
C HIS A 189 11.72 12.08 -8.91
N ARG A 190 10.76 12.90 -9.35
CA ARG A 190 9.89 12.69 -10.52
C ARG A 190 9.19 11.33 -10.52
N VAL A 191 8.65 10.94 -9.36
CA VAL A 191 7.87 9.71 -9.19
C VAL A 191 6.39 10.03 -9.33
N PRO A 192 5.64 9.43 -10.28
CA PRO A 192 4.19 9.61 -10.34
C PRO A 192 3.50 9.12 -9.07
N VAL A 193 2.48 9.87 -8.63
CA VAL A 193 1.72 9.60 -7.41
C VAL A 193 0.27 9.30 -7.73
N VAL A 194 -0.22 8.16 -7.24
CA VAL A 194 -1.63 7.77 -7.31
C VAL A 194 -2.34 8.11 -6.01
N ASP A 195 -3.41 8.93 -6.08
CA ASP A 195 -4.26 9.23 -4.94
C ASP A 195 -5.32 8.15 -4.72
N LEU A 196 -5.07 7.27 -3.75
CA LEU A 196 -6.01 6.22 -3.39
C LEU A 196 -7.36 6.79 -2.91
N LYS A 197 -7.38 7.94 -2.23
CA LYS A 197 -8.64 8.57 -1.80
C LYS A 197 -9.50 8.96 -2.98
N ALA A 198 -8.89 9.41 -4.08
CA ALA A 198 -9.63 9.81 -5.28
C ALA A 198 -10.35 8.63 -5.93
N ALA A 199 -9.79 7.41 -5.85
CA ALA A 199 -10.42 6.21 -6.37
C ALA A 199 -11.52 5.65 -5.45
N VAL A 200 -11.29 5.66 -4.13
CA VAL A 200 -12.09 4.82 -3.21
C VAL A 200 -12.99 5.62 -2.26
N GLY A 201 -12.86 6.95 -2.24
CA GLY A 201 -13.49 7.82 -1.25
C GLY A 201 -15.00 7.62 -1.16
N ASP A 202 -15.70 7.60 -2.30
CA ASP A 202 -17.16 7.46 -2.31
C ASP A 202 -17.62 6.10 -1.78
N GLU A 203 -16.93 5.02 -2.16
CA GLU A 203 -17.24 3.65 -1.71
C GLU A 203 -17.02 3.49 -0.20
N VAL A 204 -15.88 3.98 0.30
CA VAL A 204 -15.52 3.85 1.72
C VAL A 204 -16.38 4.73 2.60
N MET A 205 -16.56 6.01 2.23
CA MET A 205 -17.29 6.97 3.07
C MET A 205 -18.79 6.71 3.10
N SER A 206 -19.33 5.99 2.11
CA SER A 206 -20.73 5.52 2.09
C SER A 206 -20.93 4.16 2.76
N GLY A 207 -19.87 3.53 3.29
CA GLY A 207 -19.96 2.24 3.98
C GLY A 207 -20.16 1.05 3.05
N ARG A 208 -19.86 1.18 1.75
CA ARG A 208 -19.92 0.10 0.76
C ARG A 208 -18.65 -0.77 0.71
N GLY A 209 -17.61 -0.37 1.44
CA GLY A 209 -16.39 -1.17 1.61
C GLY A 209 -16.56 -2.35 2.57
N ASN A 210 -15.43 -2.90 3.00
CA ASN A 210 -15.37 -3.99 3.98
C ASN A 210 -15.96 -3.53 5.33
N PRO A 211 -16.67 -4.40 6.07
CA PRO A 211 -17.20 -4.09 7.40
C PRO A 211 -16.18 -3.57 8.43
N ASP A 212 -14.88 -3.81 8.25
CA ASP A 212 -13.84 -3.22 9.10
C ASP A 212 -13.64 -1.71 8.90
N GLY A 213 -14.22 -1.15 7.84
CA GLY A 213 -14.17 0.27 7.49
C GLY A 213 -12.83 0.73 6.92
N ILE A 214 -11.91 -0.17 6.56
CA ILE A 214 -10.60 0.12 5.97
C ILE A 214 -10.53 -0.38 4.53
N HIS A 215 -10.85 -1.65 4.32
CA HIS A 215 -10.68 -2.29 3.02
C HIS A 215 -11.87 -2.03 2.11
N TRP A 216 -11.68 -2.22 0.81
CA TRP A 216 -12.63 -1.74 -0.19
C TRP A 216 -13.45 -2.87 -0.82
N ASN A 217 -14.45 -2.48 -1.60
CA ASN A 217 -15.16 -3.39 -2.50
C ASN A 217 -14.42 -3.52 -3.84
N PHE A 218 -14.98 -4.33 -4.74
CA PHE A 218 -14.34 -4.59 -6.04
C PHE A 218 -14.44 -3.39 -6.99
N GLU A 219 -15.46 -2.54 -6.83
CA GLU A 219 -15.62 -1.28 -7.55
C GLU A 219 -14.44 -0.33 -7.28
N ALA A 220 -14.05 -0.20 -6.01
CA ALA A 220 -12.87 0.56 -5.62
C ALA A 220 -11.57 -0.08 -6.14
N HIS A 221 -11.45 -1.42 -6.17
CA HIS A 221 -10.29 -2.07 -6.80
C HIS A 221 -10.18 -1.75 -8.28
N ALA A 222 -11.29 -1.74 -9.02
CA ALA A 222 -11.32 -1.34 -10.43
C ALA A 222 -10.90 0.13 -10.61
N ALA A 223 -11.45 1.04 -9.79
CA ALA A 223 -11.09 2.46 -9.83
C ALA A 223 -9.59 2.70 -9.50
N VAL A 224 -9.02 1.95 -8.55
CA VAL A 224 -7.59 2.00 -8.25
C VAL A 224 -6.77 1.47 -9.43
N ALA A 225 -7.18 0.38 -10.06
CA ALA A 225 -6.49 -0.16 -11.24
C ALA A 225 -6.42 0.90 -12.37
N ASP A 226 -7.50 1.62 -12.63
CA ASP A 226 -7.55 2.68 -13.63
C ASP A 226 -6.56 3.83 -13.33
N LEU A 227 -6.43 4.23 -12.06
CA LEU A 227 -5.46 5.25 -11.67
C LEU A 227 -4.01 4.73 -11.72
N MET A 228 -3.79 3.46 -11.35
CA MET A 228 -2.47 2.84 -11.43
C MET A 228 -1.96 2.75 -12.86
N LEU A 229 -2.83 2.40 -13.81
CA LEU A 229 -2.49 2.39 -15.23
C LEU A 229 -2.05 3.78 -15.73
N LYS A 230 -2.76 4.84 -15.32
CA LYS A 230 -2.34 6.22 -15.63
C LYS A 230 -0.97 6.54 -15.02
N GLY A 231 -0.76 6.25 -13.74
CA GLY A 231 0.51 6.46 -13.07
C GLY A 231 1.67 5.68 -13.71
N LEU A 232 1.43 4.44 -14.13
CA LEU A 232 2.41 3.60 -14.83
C LEU A 232 2.73 4.15 -16.24
N ALA A 233 1.75 4.68 -16.96
CA ALA A 233 1.98 5.34 -18.24
C ALA A 233 2.81 6.63 -18.07
N GLU A 234 2.49 7.44 -17.06
CA GLU A 234 3.25 8.64 -16.68
C GLU A 234 4.70 8.30 -16.28
N ALA A 235 4.90 7.16 -15.61
CA ALA A 235 6.23 6.66 -15.25
C ALA A 235 7.02 6.10 -16.45
N GLY A 236 6.41 6.01 -17.63
CA GLY A 236 7.02 5.44 -18.83
C GLY A 236 7.12 3.91 -18.82
N ALA A 237 6.31 3.23 -17.99
CA ALA A 237 6.31 1.77 -17.91
C ALA A 237 5.74 1.09 -19.16
N TYR A 238 4.78 1.75 -19.81
CA TYR A 238 4.16 1.33 -21.07
C TYR A 238 3.57 2.54 -21.81
N GLN A 239 3.22 2.33 -23.08
CA GLN A 239 2.46 3.32 -23.86
C GLN A 239 1.01 2.85 -23.98
N PRO A 240 0.01 3.65 -23.58
CA PRO A 240 -1.39 3.30 -23.80
C PRO A 240 -1.69 3.28 -25.30
N ASP A 241 -2.49 2.32 -25.74
CA ASP A 241 -2.87 2.20 -27.14
C ASP A 241 -3.78 3.39 -27.52
N THR A 242 -3.27 4.28 -28.37
CA THR A 242 -4.00 5.47 -28.82
C THR A 242 -4.96 5.18 -29.99
N SER A 243 -5.07 3.94 -30.44
CA SER A 243 -5.81 3.57 -31.67
C SER A 243 -7.34 3.57 -31.56
N GLY A 244 -7.93 3.87 -30.40
CA GLY A 244 -9.37 3.80 -30.15
C GLY A 244 -10.15 5.12 -30.02
N ARG A 245 -9.53 6.28 -30.30
CA ARG A 245 -10.24 7.58 -30.32
C ARG A 245 -10.16 8.19 -31.72
N SER A 246 -11.06 7.76 -32.60
CA SER A 246 -11.47 8.49 -33.81
C SER A 246 -12.99 8.55 -33.90
#